data_AF-A0A850QPT4-F1
#
_entry.id   AF-A0A850QPT4-F1
#
_cell.length_a   1.000
_cell.length_b   1.000
_cell.length_c   1.000
_cell.angle_alpha   90.00
_cell.angle_beta   90.00
_cell.angle_gamma   90.00
#
_symmetry.space_group_name_H-M   'P 1'
#
loop_
_entity.id
_entity.type
_entity.pdbx_description
1 polymer ?
#
loop_
_entity_poly.entity_id
_entity_poly.type
_entity_poly.pdbx_seq_one_letter_code
_entity_poly.pdbx_strand_id
1 'polypeptide(L)'
;ACMCFVKVYGVCFTGAPKSEQAANTKEVGPAMTLATSSLAIVCIILGVGSPWIAPYFSAIASSMLNLMPVPVAAGAALYPVIPTQAILSTPVIAITLALLTLVPALLLMIFGGHRVSRRQQGDPWACGYQYEQRMTVSTAGITAPMRQMFGFIYNNRPKTSLTERYVLPFFVDLNGQLSCHKVKVFCVVLALFVIGFFPFISGVSY
;
A
#
# COMPACT_ATOMS: atom_id res chain seq x y z
N ALA A 1 3.78 -4.94 7.27
CA ALA A 1 2.83 -4.34 6.32
C ALA A 1 2.33 -2.95 6.78
N CYS A 2 1.76 -2.81 7.99
CA CYS A 2 1.16 -1.55 8.46
C CYS A 2 2.05 -0.31 8.33
N MET A 3 3.33 -0.41 8.67
CA MET A 3 4.28 0.71 8.54
C MET A 3 4.49 1.17 7.09
N CYS A 4 4.41 0.26 6.12
CA CYS A 4 4.48 0.62 4.70
C CYS A 4 3.26 1.47 4.31
N PHE A 5 2.06 1.07 4.73
CA PHE A 5 0.84 1.84 4.49
C PHE A 5 0.88 3.21 5.17
N VAL A 6 1.33 3.28 6.43
CA VAL A 6 1.52 4.57 7.14
C VAL A 6 2.50 5.47 6.39
N LYS A 7 3.60 4.89 5.89
CA LYS A 7 4.58 5.64 5.09
C LYS A 7 3.95 6.16 3.81
N VAL A 8 3.30 5.30 3.02
CA VAL A 8 2.68 5.68 1.74
C VAL A 8 1.62 6.76 1.98
N TYR A 9 0.74 6.55 2.96
CA TYR A 9 -0.27 7.54 3.34
C TYR A 9 0.36 8.88 3.71
N GLY A 10 1.38 8.89 4.57
CA GLY A 10 2.04 10.13 4.96
C GLY A 10 2.89 10.76 3.83
N VAL A 11 3.42 10.00 2.88
CA VAL A 11 4.08 10.59 1.70
C VAL A 11 3.06 11.28 0.79
N CYS A 12 1.87 10.70 0.60
CA CYS A 12 0.87 11.18 -0.34
C CYS A 12 -0.04 12.29 0.21
N PHE A 13 -0.46 12.18 1.48
CA PHE A 13 -1.55 12.99 2.04
C PHE A 13 -1.14 13.93 3.17
N THR A 14 0.14 13.94 3.58
CA THR A 14 0.60 14.80 4.68
C THR A 14 1.72 15.75 4.24
N GLY A 15 1.71 16.96 4.81
CA GLY A 15 2.68 18.02 4.50
C GLY A 15 2.26 18.92 3.33
N ALA A 16 3.10 19.91 3.02
CA ALA A 16 2.87 20.83 1.91
C ALA A 16 3.19 20.17 0.56
N PRO A 17 2.57 20.62 -0.56
CA PRO A 17 2.83 20.07 -1.88
C PRO A 17 4.29 20.23 -2.29
N LYS A 18 4.92 19.15 -2.73
CA LYS A 18 6.35 19.11 -3.09
C LYS A 18 6.63 19.46 -4.56
N SER A 19 5.59 19.55 -5.38
CA SER A 19 5.67 19.90 -6.80
C SER A 19 4.52 20.83 -7.18
N GLU A 20 4.74 21.65 -8.21
CA GLU A 20 3.69 22.54 -8.73
C GLU A 20 2.48 21.77 -9.25
N GLN A 21 2.69 20.58 -9.81
CA GLN A 21 1.60 19.70 -10.24
C GLN A 21 0.75 19.26 -9.05
N ALA A 22 1.37 18.90 -7.91
CA ALA A 22 0.64 18.52 -6.70
C ALA A 22 -0.07 19.70 -6.02
N ALA A 23 0.41 20.93 -6.23
CA ALA A 23 -0.27 22.13 -5.73
C ALA A 23 -1.52 22.48 -6.56
N ASN A 24 -1.52 22.17 -7.87
CA ASN A 24 -2.58 22.53 -8.81
C ASN A 24 -3.49 21.34 -9.20
N THR A 25 -3.35 20.19 -8.55
CA THR A 25 -4.20 19.01 -8.83
C THR A 25 -5.65 19.28 -8.49
N LYS A 26 -6.54 18.88 -9.41
CA LYS A 26 -8.00 18.92 -9.24
C LYS A 26 -8.53 17.57 -8.80
N GLU A 27 -9.74 17.58 -8.24
CA GLU A 27 -10.47 16.35 -7.89
C GLU A 27 -10.59 15.40 -9.08
N VAL A 28 -10.47 14.10 -8.79
CA VAL A 28 -10.59 13.03 -9.78
C VAL A 28 -12.04 12.86 -10.24
N GLY A 29 -12.23 12.36 -11.47
CA GLY A 29 -13.56 12.18 -12.06
C GLY A 29 -14.45 11.22 -11.25
N PRO A 30 -15.79 11.37 -11.32
CA PRO A 30 -16.74 10.61 -10.50
C PRO A 30 -16.68 9.10 -10.71
N ALA A 31 -16.27 8.64 -11.90
CA ALA A 31 -16.10 7.22 -12.17
C ALA A 31 -15.04 6.56 -11.25
N MET A 32 -13.94 7.26 -10.99
CA MET A 32 -12.83 6.75 -10.16
C MET A 32 -13.19 6.78 -8.67
N THR A 33 -13.93 7.79 -8.22
CA THR A 33 -14.40 7.88 -6.82
C THR A 33 -15.48 6.83 -6.54
N LEU A 34 -16.38 6.57 -7.48
CA LEU A 34 -17.40 5.53 -7.34
C LEU A 34 -16.77 4.13 -7.28
N ALA A 35 -15.76 3.85 -8.11
CA ALA A 35 -15.07 2.56 -8.09
C ALA A 35 -14.31 2.30 -6.78
N THR A 36 -13.63 3.31 -6.24
CA THR A 36 -12.90 3.16 -4.96
C THR A 36 -13.87 3.09 -3.78
N SER A 37 -14.96 3.85 -3.80
CA SER A 37 -16.00 3.83 -2.77
C SER A 37 -16.76 2.51 -2.75
N SER A 38 -17.11 1.94 -3.91
CA SER A 38 -17.80 0.66 -3.99
C SER A 38 -16.94 -0.47 -3.43
N LEU A 39 -15.64 -0.48 -3.74
CA LEU A 39 -14.70 -1.45 -3.16
C LEU A 39 -14.59 -1.31 -1.64
N ALA A 40 -14.52 -0.08 -1.13
CA ALA A 40 -14.48 0.17 0.32
C ALA A 40 -15.74 -0.35 1.03
N ILE A 41 -16.93 -0.16 0.42
CA ILE A 41 -18.19 -0.68 0.96
C ILE A 41 -18.17 -2.21 1.00
N VAL A 42 -17.71 -2.87 -0.06
CA VAL A 42 -17.57 -4.34 -0.10
C VAL A 42 -16.63 -4.82 1.02
N CYS A 43 -15.50 -4.16 1.25
CA CYS A 43 -14.59 -4.52 2.34
C CYS A 43 -15.26 -4.42 3.72
N ILE A 44 -16.07 -3.39 3.96
CA ILE A 44 -16.80 -3.22 5.22
C ILE A 44 -17.84 -4.33 5.39
N ILE A 45 -18.61 -4.63 4.33
CA ILE A 45 -19.62 -5.69 4.35
C ILE A 45 -18.96 -7.05 4.65
N LEU A 46 -17.85 -7.37 3.99
CA LEU A 46 -17.14 -8.63 4.20
C LEU A 46 -16.50 -8.71 5.60
N GLY A 47 -15.97 -7.60 6.11
CA GLY A 47 -15.33 -7.53 7.43
C GLY A 47 -16.34 -7.63 8.58
N VAL A 48 -17.35 -6.76 8.58
CA VAL A 48 -18.39 -6.73 9.62
C VAL A 48 -19.34 -7.92 9.49
N GLY A 49 -19.65 -8.32 8.26
CA GLY A 49 -20.48 -9.46 7.92
C GLY A 49 -19.79 -10.82 8.06
N SER A 50 -18.54 -10.85 8.52
CA SER A 50 -17.72 -12.07 8.63
C SER A 50 -18.43 -13.27 9.32
N PRO A 51 -19.19 -13.12 10.43
CA PRO A 51 -19.86 -14.26 11.09
C PRO A 51 -20.88 -14.96 10.19
N TRP A 52 -21.57 -14.21 9.34
CA TRP A 52 -22.60 -14.76 8.44
C TRP A 52 -21.99 -15.32 7.15
N ILE A 53 -20.84 -14.80 6.74
CA ILE A 53 -20.18 -15.18 5.48
C ILE A 53 -19.26 -16.39 5.68
N ALA A 54 -18.58 -16.47 6.83
CA ALA A 54 -17.67 -17.57 7.19
C ALA A 54 -18.26 -18.99 7.02
N PRO A 55 -19.51 -19.30 7.45
CA PRO A 55 -20.07 -20.64 7.32
C PRO A 55 -20.27 -21.10 5.86
N TYR A 56 -20.55 -20.17 4.94
CA TYR A 56 -20.66 -20.50 3.50
C TYR A 56 -19.31 -20.93 2.94
N PHE A 57 -18.24 -20.18 3.28
CA PHE A 57 -16.89 -20.54 2.87
C PHE A 57 -16.43 -21.87 3.49
N SER A 58 -16.77 -22.14 4.76
CA SER A 58 -16.42 -23.42 5.39
C SER A 58 -17.16 -24.60 4.75
N ALA A 59 -18.43 -24.43 4.34
CA ALA A 59 -19.17 -25.46 3.64
C ALA A 59 -18.52 -25.81 2.29
N ILE A 60 -18.14 -24.79 1.51
CA ILE A 60 -17.43 -24.97 0.23
C ILE A 60 -16.05 -25.61 0.45
N ALA A 61 -15.31 -25.18 1.47
CA ALA A 61 -14.01 -25.77 1.79
C ALA A 61 -14.15 -27.25 2.21
N SER A 62 -15.16 -27.59 3.02
CA SER A 62 -15.40 -28.96 3.47
C SER A 62 -15.79 -29.91 2.34
N SER A 63 -16.55 -29.43 1.33
CA SER A 63 -16.91 -30.24 0.16
C SER A 63 -15.73 -30.46 -0.79
N MET A 64 -14.80 -29.50 -0.89
CA MET A 64 -13.57 -29.65 -1.66
C MET A 64 -12.53 -30.54 -0.96
N LEU A 65 -12.44 -30.47 0.37
CA LEU A 65 -11.42 -31.17 1.16
C LEU A 65 -11.89 -32.51 1.76
N ASN A 66 -13.17 -32.89 1.58
CA ASN A 66 -13.80 -34.06 2.22
C ASN A 66 -13.60 -34.12 3.75
N LEU A 67 -13.62 -32.95 4.40
CA LEU A 67 -13.49 -32.84 5.85
C LEU A 67 -14.86 -32.73 6.51
N MET A 68 -14.96 -33.20 7.75
CA MET A 68 -16.19 -33.10 8.52
C MET A 68 -16.51 -31.61 8.80
N PRO A 69 -17.78 -31.15 8.65
CA PRO A 69 -18.13 -29.76 8.87
C PRO A 69 -17.85 -29.33 10.31
N VAL A 70 -16.98 -28.34 10.48
CA VAL A 70 -16.69 -27.73 11.79
C VAL A 70 -17.58 -26.49 11.96
N PRO A 71 -18.28 -26.30 13.09
CA PRO A 71 -19.05 -25.09 13.34
C PRO A 71 -18.11 -23.88 13.54
N VAL A 72 -18.08 -22.98 12.56
CA VAL A 72 -17.19 -21.79 12.56
C VAL A 72 -17.88 -20.54 13.12
N ALA A 73 -19.21 -20.53 13.21
CA ALA A 73 -19.99 -19.41 13.74
C ALA A 73 -21.28 -19.88 14.42
N ALA A 74 -21.70 -19.18 15.47
CA ALA A 74 -23.05 -19.30 16.03
C ALA A 74 -23.62 -17.89 16.28
N GLY A 75 -24.64 -17.51 15.51
CA GLY A 75 -25.21 -16.17 15.54
C GLY A 75 -24.19 -15.08 15.15
N ALA A 76 -24.00 -14.09 16.02
CA ALA A 76 -23.07 -12.97 15.79
C ALA A 76 -21.63 -13.25 16.27
N ALA A 77 -21.36 -14.44 16.81
CA ALA A 77 -20.06 -14.83 17.35
C ALA A 77 -19.37 -15.83 16.43
N LEU A 78 -18.08 -15.60 16.14
CA LEU A 78 -17.23 -16.62 15.54
C LEU A 78 -16.72 -17.56 16.63
N TYR A 79 -16.87 -18.85 16.38
CA TYR A 79 -16.30 -19.90 17.22
C TYR A 79 -14.98 -20.36 16.62
N PRO A 80 -13.87 -20.26 17.36
CA PRO A 80 -12.60 -20.83 16.92
C PRO A 80 -12.69 -22.36 16.92
N VAL A 81 -11.92 -22.98 16.01
CA VAL A 81 -11.78 -24.44 15.87
C VAL A 81 -11.27 -25.09 17.17
N ILE A 82 -10.65 -24.31 18.06
CA ILE A 82 -10.12 -24.74 19.36
C ILE A 82 -10.91 -24.05 20.49
N PRO A 83 -11.56 -24.77 21.41
CA PRO A 83 -12.44 -24.21 22.43
C PRO A 83 -11.73 -23.38 23.51
N THR A 84 -10.40 -23.31 23.51
CA THR A 84 -9.59 -22.50 24.42
C THR A 84 -9.33 -21.08 23.92
N GLN A 85 -9.79 -20.73 22.72
CA GLN A 85 -9.62 -19.41 22.13
C GLN A 85 -10.84 -18.51 22.42
N ALA A 86 -10.59 -17.22 22.60
CA ALA A 86 -11.61 -16.24 22.94
C ALA A 86 -12.70 -16.17 21.86
N ILE A 87 -13.96 -16.20 22.29
CA ILE A 87 -15.12 -15.95 21.43
C ILE A 87 -15.06 -14.49 20.98
N LEU A 88 -14.96 -14.26 19.67
CA LEU A 88 -14.83 -12.93 19.08
C LEU A 88 -16.08 -12.61 18.26
N SER A 89 -16.87 -11.67 18.76
CA SER A 89 -18.00 -11.10 18.03
C SER A 89 -17.52 -9.91 17.21
N THR A 90 -17.14 -10.17 15.95
CA THR A 90 -16.71 -9.14 14.98
C THR A 90 -17.65 -7.94 14.87
N PRO A 91 -19.01 -8.05 14.85
CA PRO A 91 -19.86 -6.87 14.83
C PRO A 91 -19.78 -6.05 16.12
N VAL A 92 -19.65 -6.70 17.28
CA VAL A 92 -19.52 -6.00 18.57
C VAL A 92 -18.20 -5.24 18.64
N ILE A 93 -17.11 -5.85 18.16
CA ILE A 93 -15.80 -5.19 18.08
C ILE A 93 -15.87 -3.99 17.15
N ALA A 94 -16.50 -4.13 15.98
CA ALA A 94 -16.68 -3.04 15.03
C ALA A 94 -17.47 -1.87 15.64
N ILE A 95 -18.60 -2.15 16.30
CA ILE A 95 -19.40 -1.13 17.00
C ILE A 95 -18.59 -0.46 18.11
N THR A 96 -17.85 -1.24 18.90
CA THR A 96 -17.03 -0.71 20.00
C THR A 96 -15.93 0.22 19.48
N LEU A 97 -15.22 -0.15 18.41
CA LEU A 97 -14.20 0.69 17.78
C LEU A 97 -14.81 1.95 17.15
N ALA A 98 -15.99 1.82 16.52
CA ALA A 98 -16.72 2.96 15.96
C ALA A 98 -17.14 3.95 17.07
N LEU A 99 -17.71 3.45 18.17
CA LEU A 99 -18.05 4.29 19.33
C LEU A 99 -16.81 4.96 19.93
N LEU A 100 -15.72 4.20 20.12
CA LEU A 100 -14.48 4.71 20.69
C LEU A 100 -13.87 5.87 19.86
N THR A 101 -14.14 5.92 18.56
CA THR A 101 -13.67 7.00 17.68
C THR A 101 -14.71 8.12 17.50
N LEU A 102 -15.99 7.77 17.37
CA LEU A 102 -17.09 8.73 17.15
C LEU A 102 -17.43 9.53 18.41
N VAL A 103 -17.43 8.90 19.58
CA VAL A 103 -17.76 9.57 20.86
C VAL A 103 -16.81 10.75 21.13
N PRO A 104 -15.47 10.60 21.15
CA PRO A 104 -14.58 11.74 21.36
C PRO A 104 -14.70 12.77 20.23
N ALA A 105 -14.92 12.36 18.98
CA ALA A 105 -15.14 13.30 17.87
C ALA A 105 -16.40 14.15 18.07
N LEU A 106 -17.50 13.54 18.52
CA LEU A 106 -18.78 14.19 18.79
C LEU A 106 -18.71 15.07 20.04
N LEU A 107 -18.05 14.61 21.10
CA LEU A 107 -17.76 15.43 22.29
C LEU A 107 -16.94 16.66 21.90
N LEU A 108 -15.92 16.49 21.08
CA LEU A 108 -15.14 17.61 20.53
C LEU A 108 -16.04 18.56 19.72
N MET A 109 -16.92 18.05 18.87
CA MET A 109 -17.82 18.88 18.07
C MET A 109 -18.80 19.70 18.92
N ILE A 110 -19.37 19.10 19.97
CA ILE A 110 -20.36 19.74 20.86
C ILE A 110 -19.71 20.70 21.85
N PHE A 111 -18.66 20.27 22.55
CA PHE A 111 -18.00 21.06 23.60
C PHE A 111 -16.88 21.97 23.07
N GLY A 112 -16.67 22.00 21.75
CA GLY A 112 -15.63 22.77 21.10
C GLY A 112 -15.87 24.28 21.01
N GLY A 113 -16.73 24.89 21.82
CA GLY A 113 -17.29 26.23 21.60
C GLY A 113 -16.33 27.41 21.44
N HIS A 114 -15.02 27.24 21.65
CA HIS A 114 -14.00 28.29 21.52
C HIS A 114 -12.78 27.83 20.71
N ARG A 115 -12.97 27.05 19.65
CA ARG A 115 -11.82 26.67 18.79
C ARG A 115 -11.31 27.88 18.04
N VAL A 116 -9.99 27.97 17.93
CA VAL A 116 -9.34 28.82 16.93
C VAL A 116 -9.96 28.48 15.57
N SER A 117 -10.34 29.51 14.80
CA SER A 117 -10.82 29.33 13.41
C SER A 117 -9.92 28.34 12.68
N ARG A 118 -10.53 27.42 11.92
CA ARG A 118 -9.80 26.37 11.19
C ARG A 118 -8.77 27.03 10.29
N ARG A 119 -7.52 27.12 10.77
CA ARG A 119 -6.40 27.68 10.02
C ARG A 119 -6.04 26.70 8.93
N GLN A 120 -6.64 26.91 7.77
CA GLN A 120 -6.25 26.27 6.51
C GLN A 120 -5.02 26.94 5.90
N GLN A 121 -4.64 28.12 6.43
CA GLN A 121 -3.58 28.99 5.92
C GLN A 121 -2.67 29.45 7.07
N GLY A 122 -1.38 29.49 6.77
CA GLY A 122 -0.32 29.90 7.69
C GLY A 122 0.85 28.91 7.68
N ASP A 123 2.02 29.41 8.09
CA ASP A 123 3.22 28.60 8.22
C ASP A 123 3.07 27.61 9.39
N PRO A 124 3.44 26.33 9.20
CA PRO A 124 3.49 25.38 10.30
C PRO A 124 4.59 25.76 11.29
N TRP A 125 4.59 25.12 12.46
CA TRP A 125 5.58 25.37 13.49
C TRP A 125 7.01 25.11 12.99
N ALA A 126 7.81 26.16 12.87
CA ALA A 126 9.19 26.12 12.41
C ALA A 126 10.19 26.46 13.54
N CYS A 127 9.88 26.09 14.79
CA CYS A 127 10.73 26.33 15.96
C CYS A 127 11.18 27.81 16.14
N GLY A 128 10.38 28.77 15.67
CA GLY A 128 10.69 30.20 15.72
C GLY A 128 11.34 30.78 14.45
N TYR A 129 11.66 29.96 13.44
CA TYR A 129 12.18 30.41 12.15
C TYR A 129 11.05 30.70 11.14
N GLN A 130 11.41 31.40 10.05
CA GLN A 130 10.53 31.51 8.89
C GLN A 130 10.45 30.15 8.19
N TYR A 131 9.24 29.75 7.82
CA TYR A 131 9.01 28.45 7.23
C TYR A 131 9.50 28.39 5.78
N GLU A 132 10.23 27.33 5.46
CA GLU A 132 10.59 26.96 4.10
C GLU A 132 9.96 25.62 3.71
N GLN A 133 9.65 25.43 2.43
CA GLN A 133 9.09 24.18 1.90
C GLN A 133 9.95 22.94 2.18
N ARG A 134 11.27 23.11 2.35
CA ARG A 134 12.20 22.02 2.73
C ARG A 134 12.00 21.54 4.18
N MET A 135 11.40 22.36 5.03
CA MET A 135 11.10 22.04 6.44
C MET A 135 9.77 21.26 6.61
N THR A 136 9.10 20.89 5.51
CA THR A 136 7.91 20.04 5.54
C THR A 136 8.18 18.76 6.32
N VAL A 137 7.32 18.47 7.32
CA VAL A 137 7.35 17.19 8.02
C VAL A 137 7.09 16.09 7.02
N SER A 138 8.05 15.18 6.88
CA SER A 138 7.96 14.04 5.98
C SER A 138 8.04 12.73 6.75
N THR A 139 7.44 11.68 6.19
CA THR A 139 7.53 10.31 6.72
C THR A 139 8.96 9.74 6.73
N ALA A 140 9.95 10.47 6.21
CA ALA A 140 11.35 10.16 6.40
C ALA A 140 11.72 10.11 7.89
N GLY A 141 11.12 10.95 8.74
CA GLY A 141 11.39 10.96 10.18
C GLY A 141 11.11 9.63 10.88
N ILE A 142 10.10 8.88 10.42
CA ILE A 142 9.76 7.56 10.98
C ILE A 142 10.63 6.46 10.33
N THR A 143 11.00 6.63 9.06
CA THR A 143 11.64 5.57 8.27
C THR A 143 13.17 5.60 8.30
N ALA A 144 13.79 6.76 8.53
CA ALA A 144 15.23 6.93 8.68
C ALA A 144 15.83 6.12 9.86
N PRO A 145 15.31 6.20 11.11
CA PRO A 145 15.88 5.43 12.21
C PRO A 145 15.74 3.92 12.00
N MET A 146 14.63 3.48 11.40
CA MET A 146 14.42 2.07 11.06
C MET A 146 15.46 1.59 10.02
N ARG A 147 15.72 2.40 9.00
CA ARG A 147 16.76 2.09 7.99
C ARG A 147 18.14 2.01 8.62
N GLN A 148 18.43 2.87 9.60
CA GLN A 148 19.71 2.86 10.31
C GLN A 148 19.86 1.61 11.19
N MET A 149 18.81 1.21 11.92
CA MET A 149 18.82 0.01 12.76
C MET A 149 19.05 -1.26 11.94
N PHE A 150 18.45 -1.36 10.75
CA PHE A 150 18.68 -2.46 9.80
C PHE A 150 19.82 -2.19 8.83
N GLY A 151 20.69 -1.21 9.12
CA GLY A 151 21.82 -0.83 8.28
C GLY A 151 22.75 -2.01 7.98
N PHE A 152 22.93 -2.95 8.91
CA PHE A 152 23.70 -4.17 8.68
C PHE A 152 23.16 -5.01 7.51
N ILE A 153 21.84 -5.14 7.38
CA ILE A 153 21.22 -5.89 6.27
C ILE A 153 21.29 -5.05 4.99
N TYR A 154 20.94 -3.76 5.08
CA TYR A 154 20.85 -2.90 3.90
C TYR A 154 22.21 -2.51 3.30
N ASN A 155 23.26 -2.40 4.11
CA ASN A 155 24.61 -2.05 3.66
C ASN A 155 25.33 -3.22 2.98
N ASN A 156 24.85 -4.45 3.16
CA ASN A 156 25.36 -5.63 2.47
C ASN A 156 24.84 -5.75 1.03
N ARG A 157 23.91 -4.87 0.61
CA ARG A 157 23.43 -4.85 -0.76
C ARG A 157 24.56 -4.35 -1.67
N PRO A 158 24.92 -5.08 -2.75
CA PRO A 158 25.86 -4.57 -3.72
C PRO A 158 25.35 -3.22 -4.25
N LYS A 159 26.22 -2.20 -4.16
CA LYS A 159 25.89 -0.82 -4.58
C LYS A 159 25.68 -0.72 -6.09
N THR A 160 26.20 -1.69 -6.84
CA THR A 160 25.98 -1.83 -8.27
C THR A 160 24.72 -2.62 -8.55
N SER A 161 23.92 -2.11 -9.49
CA SER A 161 22.81 -2.88 -10.03
C SER A 161 23.31 -4.18 -10.68
N LEU A 162 22.51 -5.23 -10.71
CA LEU A 162 22.87 -6.46 -11.45
C LEU A 162 23.20 -6.15 -12.92
N THR A 163 22.52 -5.14 -13.47
CA THR A 163 22.79 -4.58 -14.79
C THR A 163 24.18 -3.97 -14.89
N GLU A 164 24.60 -3.14 -13.93
CA GLU A 164 25.99 -2.64 -13.87
C GLU A 164 27.03 -3.74 -13.69
N ARG A 165 26.69 -4.78 -12.93
CA ARG A 165 27.66 -5.83 -12.59
C ARG A 165 27.85 -6.87 -13.70
N TYR A 166 26.79 -7.22 -14.44
CA TYR A 166 26.83 -8.31 -15.43
C TYR A 166 26.56 -7.87 -16.86
N VAL A 167 25.78 -6.81 -17.08
CA VAL A 167 25.29 -6.42 -18.41
C VAL A 167 26.14 -5.30 -18.99
N LEU A 168 26.35 -4.22 -18.25
CA LEU A 168 27.16 -3.07 -18.67
C LEU A 168 28.59 -3.39 -19.08
N PRO A 169 29.36 -4.29 -18.43
CA PRO A 169 30.73 -4.59 -18.88
C PRO A 169 30.78 -5.21 -20.29
N PHE A 170 29.70 -5.81 -20.77
CA PHE A 170 29.63 -6.32 -22.15
C PHE A 170 29.48 -5.19 -23.18
N PHE A 171 28.82 -4.10 -22.80
CA PHE A 171 28.52 -2.97 -23.69
C PHE A 171 29.49 -1.80 -23.55
N VAL A 172 30.37 -1.81 -22.55
CA VAL A 172 31.36 -0.75 -22.33
C VAL A 172 32.69 -1.15 -23.00
N ASP A 173 33.27 -0.25 -23.78
CA ASP A 173 34.58 -0.42 -24.40
C ASP A 173 35.71 -0.05 -23.41
N LEU A 174 36.96 -0.38 -23.76
CA LEU A 174 38.16 -0.17 -22.92
C LEU A 174 38.33 1.27 -22.39
N ASN A 175 37.71 2.26 -23.06
CA ASN A 175 37.71 3.68 -22.66
C ASN A 175 36.58 4.07 -21.70
N GLY A 176 35.78 3.11 -21.19
CA GLY A 176 34.67 3.38 -20.28
C GLY A 176 33.41 3.96 -20.95
N GLN A 177 33.39 4.02 -22.29
CA GLN A 177 32.26 4.51 -23.09
C GLN A 177 31.40 3.36 -23.61
N LEU A 178 30.10 3.60 -23.78
CA LEU A 178 29.17 2.62 -24.35
C LEU A 178 29.45 2.39 -25.84
N SER A 179 29.70 1.14 -26.20
CA SER A 179 29.93 0.71 -27.58
C SER A 179 28.61 0.65 -28.35
N CYS A 180 28.36 1.66 -29.18
CA CYS A 180 27.15 1.75 -30.02
C CYS A 180 26.99 0.51 -30.92
N HIS A 181 28.10 -0.08 -31.38
CA HIS A 181 28.07 -1.29 -32.19
C HIS A 181 27.55 -2.50 -31.41
N LYS A 182 28.06 -2.76 -30.19
CA LYS A 182 27.65 -3.91 -29.39
C LYS A 182 26.18 -3.81 -28.96
N VAL A 183 25.73 -2.59 -28.61
CA VAL A 183 24.32 -2.33 -28.26
C VAL A 183 23.40 -2.59 -29.46
N LYS A 184 23.75 -2.11 -30.66
CA LYS A 184 22.96 -2.34 -31.87
C LYS A 184 22.84 -3.83 -32.21
N VAL A 185 23.94 -4.58 -32.14
CA VAL A 185 23.94 -6.03 -32.42
C VAL A 185 23.03 -6.76 -31.44
N PHE A 186 23.12 -6.46 -30.15
CA PHE A 186 22.27 -7.09 -29.14
C PHE A 186 20.78 -6.80 -29.36
N CYS A 187 20.42 -5.53 -29.65
CA CYS A 187 19.03 -5.17 -29.94
C CYS A 187 18.48 -5.86 -31.20
N VAL A 188 19.29 -5.99 -32.26
CA VAL A 188 18.89 -6.70 -33.49
C VAL A 188 18.70 -8.20 -33.23
N VAL A 189 19.61 -8.83 -32.49
CA VAL A 189 19.49 -10.25 -32.13
C VAL A 189 18.27 -10.49 -31.23
N LEU A 190 18.02 -9.62 -30.26
CA LEU A 190 16.86 -9.72 -29.38
C LEU A 190 15.55 -9.48 -30.13
N ALA A 191 15.52 -8.51 -31.06
CA ALA A 191 14.37 -8.29 -31.94
C ALA A 191 14.10 -9.49 -32.85
N LEU A 192 15.14 -10.08 -33.47
CA LEU A 192 14.99 -11.30 -34.28
C LEU A 192 14.54 -12.50 -33.46
N PHE A 193 15.04 -12.65 -32.23
CA PHE A 193 14.59 -13.69 -31.31
C PHE A 193 13.14 -13.48 -30.89
N VAL A 194 12.71 -12.27 -30.53
CA VAL A 194 11.30 -11.99 -30.21
C VAL A 194 10.43 -12.22 -31.44
N ILE A 195 10.78 -11.70 -32.61
CA ILE A 195 9.99 -11.89 -33.83
C ILE A 195 9.92 -13.35 -34.26
N GLY A 196 10.99 -14.13 -34.08
CA GLY A 196 11.04 -15.55 -34.45
C GLY A 196 10.44 -16.51 -33.42
N PHE A 197 10.55 -16.19 -32.12
CA PHE A 197 10.20 -17.11 -31.03
C PHE A 197 8.81 -16.82 -30.44
N PHE A 198 8.35 -15.57 -30.46
CA PHE A 198 7.01 -15.18 -30.01
C PHE A 198 5.86 -15.84 -30.80
N PRO A 199 5.92 -16.05 -32.14
CA PRO A 199 4.92 -16.83 -32.86
C PRO A 199 4.95 -18.33 -32.52
N PHE A 200 6.06 -18.84 -31.97
CA PHE A 200 6.18 -20.26 -31.58
C PHE A 200 5.57 -20.54 -30.19
N ILE A 201 5.56 -19.54 -29.29
CA ILE A 201 4.96 -19.64 -27.94
C ILE A 201 3.46 -19.32 -27.97
N SER A 202 2.99 -18.43 -28.85
CA SER A 202 1.59 -18.00 -28.87
C SER A 202 0.62 -19.04 -29.45
N GLY A 203 1.09 -20.15 -30.02
CA GLY A 203 0.23 -21.22 -30.54
C GLY A 203 -0.72 -20.76 -31.65
N VAL A 204 -0.47 -19.61 -32.27
CA VAL A 204 -1.27 -19.10 -33.38
C VAL A 204 -0.68 -19.67 -34.66
N SER A 205 -1.15 -20.86 -35.04
CA SER A 205 -1.04 -21.35 -36.41
C SER A 205 -1.85 -20.42 -37.31
N TYR A 206 -1.17 -19.73 -38.23
CA TYR A 206 -1.81 -19.21 -39.44
C TYR A 206 -2.04 -20.34 -40.43
#